data_AF-A0A8T4JH73-F1
#
_entry.id   AF-A0A8T4JH73-F1
#
_cell.length_a   1.000
_cell.length_b   1.000
_cell.length_c   1.000
_cell.angle_alpha   90.00
_cell.angle_beta   90.00
_cell.angle_gamma   90.00
#
_symmetry.space_group_name_H-M   'P 1'
#
loop_
_entity.id
_entity.type
_entity.pdbx_description
1 polymer ?
#
loop_
_entity_poly.entity_id
_entity_poly.type
_entity_poly.pdbx_seq_one_letter_code
_entity_poly.pdbx_strand_id
1 'polypeptide(L)'
;MLQGVLNELVSEHFTIADSDGNLVPGVDPASISLFVYNPSGTEVSGSVGGSISELGDGNYKYTFTPDSIGVWYVVATHPTYFPWGKTDDVQVFNVDIDDVYTEVEKTLGLSKHNMFIDDATYDEYGNMVSARVRTYSDPTSVGTSSDVIETYRITADGSECGQFTFWKQVVGP
;
A
#
# COMPACT_ATOMS: atom_id res chain seq x y z
N MET A 1 1.74 14.40 15.29
CA MET A 1 1.30 13.04 14.88
C MET A 1 1.86 12.72 13.50
N LEU A 2 3.00 12.06 13.50
CA LEU A 2 3.70 11.53 12.35
C LEU A 2 3.16 10.13 12.00
N GLN A 3 3.28 9.69 10.75
CA GLN A 3 2.97 8.32 10.34
C GLN A 3 4.25 7.55 10.02
N GLY A 4 4.33 6.31 10.47
CA GLY A 4 5.45 5.40 10.21
C GLY A 4 4.99 4.03 9.72
N VAL A 5 5.92 3.28 9.13
CA VAL A 5 5.71 1.90 8.69
C VAL A 5 6.52 0.96 9.58
N LEU A 6 5.94 -0.18 9.96
CA LEU A 6 6.59 -1.20 10.75
C LEU A 6 7.92 -1.62 10.10
N ASN A 7 8.99 -1.69 10.90
CA ASN A 7 10.34 -2.07 10.47
C ASN A 7 10.99 -1.13 9.42
N GLU A 8 10.42 0.05 9.16
CA GLU A 8 11.01 1.07 8.30
C GLU A 8 11.54 2.26 9.09
N LEU A 9 12.50 2.99 8.51
CA LEU A 9 13.08 4.15 9.18
C LEU A 9 12.05 5.30 9.25
N VAL A 10 11.66 5.66 10.47
CA VAL A 10 10.88 6.88 10.76
C VAL A 10 11.83 8.07 10.87
N SER A 11 11.40 9.23 10.39
CA SER A 11 12.14 10.49 10.48
C SER A 11 11.26 11.59 11.06
N GLU A 12 11.59 12.04 12.28
CA GLU A 12 10.92 13.15 12.96
C GLU A 12 11.79 14.41 12.92
N HIS A 13 11.18 15.57 12.67
CA HIS A 13 11.88 16.85 12.58
C HIS A 13 11.44 17.77 13.71
N PHE A 14 12.39 18.46 14.32
CA PHE A 14 12.12 19.46 15.33
C PHE A 14 13.10 20.63 15.22
N THR A 15 12.67 21.79 15.70
CA THR A 15 13.53 22.98 15.77
C THR A 15 14.11 23.14 17.16
N ILE A 16 15.24 23.83 17.28
CA ILE A 16 15.74 24.35 18.56
C ILE A 16 15.71 25.87 18.48
N ALA A 17 15.09 26.50 19.47
CA ALA A 17 15.01 27.96 19.56
C ALA A 17 15.46 28.42 20.95
N ASP A 18 15.97 29.65 21.04
CA ASP A 18 16.29 30.32 22.30
C ASP A 18 15.03 30.89 22.99
N SER A 19 15.21 31.61 24.10
CA SER A 19 14.10 32.23 24.84
C SER A 19 13.39 33.35 24.07
N ASP A 20 14.05 33.92 23.05
CA ASP A 20 13.51 35.00 22.21
C ASP A 20 12.85 34.43 20.95
N GLY A 21 12.88 33.11 20.76
CA GLY A 21 12.30 32.41 19.62
C GLY A 21 13.21 32.36 18.39
N ASN A 22 14.48 32.78 18.50
CA ASN A 22 15.44 32.66 17.39
C ASN A 22 15.91 31.20 17.28
N LEU A 23 16.01 30.69 16.06
CA LEU A 23 16.53 29.34 15.81
C LEU A 23 18.02 29.25 16.16
N VAL A 24 18.41 28.16 16.81
CA VAL A 24 19.77 27.94 17.31
C VAL A 24 20.46 26.82 16.52
N PRO A 25 21.29 27.16 15.52
CA PRO A 25 22.09 26.18 14.81
C PRO A 25 23.31 25.73 15.62
N GLY A 26 23.91 24.59 15.25
CA GLY A 26 25.18 24.11 15.78
C GLY A 26 25.12 23.52 17.19
N VAL A 27 23.94 23.11 17.67
CA VAL A 27 23.83 22.34 18.92
C VAL A 27 24.36 20.94 18.66
N ASP A 28 25.30 20.50 19.49
CA ASP A 28 25.86 19.15 19.42
C ASP A 28 24.74 18.11 19.59
N PRO A 29 24.47 17.23 18.60
CA PRO A 29 23.46 16.20 18.74
C PRO A 29 23.67 15.28 19.94
N ALA A 30 24.92 15.12 20.41
CA ALA A 30 25.23 14.30 21.59
C ALA A 30 24.79 14.94 22.92
N SER A 31 24.47 16.25 22.94
CA SER A 31 23.91 16.92 24.12
C SER A 31 22.39 16.76 24.24
N ILE A 32 21.74 16.18 23.22
CA ILE A 32 20.30 15.94 23.19
C ILE A 32 20.04 14.53 23.72
N SER A 33 19.29 14.42 24.82
CA SER A 33 18.82 13.13 25.30
C SER A 33 17.51 12.77 24.63
N LEU A 34 17.36 11.50 24.29
CA LEU A 34 16.22 11.00 23.56
C LEU A 34 15.62 9.80 24.28
N PHE A 35 14.29 9.81 24.41
CA PHE A 35 13.51 8.74 24.99
C PHE A 35 12.42 8.32 23.99
N VAL A 36 12.34 7.04 23.71
CA VAL A 36 11.37 6.44 22.79
C VAL A 36 10.55 5.44 23.57
N TYR A 37 9.23 5.59 23.53
CA TYR A 37 8.30 4.68 24.17
C TYR A 37 7.51 3.93 23.12
N ASN A 38 7.49 2.61 23.24
CA ASN A 38 6.70 1.74 22.37
C ASN A 38 5.19 1.87 22.68
N PRO A 39 4.31 1.20 21.91
CA PRO A 39 2.87 1.28 22.13
C PRO A 39 2.37 0.75 23.47
N SER A 40 3.18 -0.03 24.20
CA SER A 40 2.86 -0.45 25.56
C SER A 40 3.29 0.56 26.64
N GLY A 41 3.93 1.67 26.26
CA GLY A 41 4.48 2.68 27.16
C GLY A 41 5.85 2.32 27.74
N THR A 42 6.53 1.31 27.20
CA THR A 42 7.87 0.89 27.64
C THR A 42 8.93 1.71 26.92
N GLU A 43 9.90 2.23 27.67
CA GLU A 43 11.07 2.92 27.11
C GLU A 43 12.00 1.93 26.40
N VAL A 44 12.36 2.20 25.13
CA VAL A 44 13.07 1.29 24.23
C VAL A 44 14.13 1.99 23.36
N SER A 45 14.62 3.17 23.74
CA SER A 45 15.53 3.99 22.90
C SER A 45 16.81 3.24 22.51
N GLY A 46 17.32 2.39 23.40
CA GLY A 46 18.51 1.58 23.14
C GLY A 46 18.28 0.40 22.17
N SER A 47 17.02 0.01 21.93
CA SER A 47 16.67 -1.15 21.13
C SER A 47 16.29 -0.81 19.68
N VAL A 48 15.80 0.41 19.43
CA VAL A 48 15.25 0.83 18.12
C VAL A 48 16.22 1.61 17.22
N GLY A 49 17.50 1.72 17.63
CA GLY A 49 18.58 2.25 16.78
C GLY A 49 18.47 3.73 16.41
N GLY A 50 18.22 4.60 17.40
CA GLY A 50 17.99 6.03 17.18
C GLY A 50 19.24 6.84 16.74
N SER A 51 19.06 7.85 15.87
CA SER A 51 20.12 8.83 15.55
C SER A 51 19.59 10.25 15.42
N ILE A 52 20.36 11.26 15.85
CA ILE A 52 20.03 12.69 15.73
C ILE A 52 21.06 13.38 14.84
N SER A 53 20.60 14.25 13.96
CA SER A 53 21.43 15.06 13.07
C SER A 53 20.85 16.46 12.90
N GLU A 54 21.72 17.46 12.76
CA GLU A 54 21.29 18.82 12.39
C GLU A 54 21.05 18.89 10.87
N LEU A 55 19.96 19.54 10.46
CA LEU A 55 19.61 19.82 9.06
C LEU A 55 20.01 21.23 8.60
N GLY A 56 20.39 22.10 9.54
CA GLY A 56 20.74 23.51 9.32
C GLY A 56 19.71 24.48 9.90
N ASP A 57 20.15 25.72 10.16
CA ASP A 57 19.30 26.81 10.68
C ASP A 57 18.50 26.44 11.93
N GLY A 58 19.08 25.64 12.83
CA GLY A 58 18.41 25.19 14.05
C GLY A 58 17.31 24.15 13.83
N ASN A 59 17.24 23.52 12.66
CA ASN A 59 16.39 22.36 12.39
C ASN A 59 17.18 21.07 12.62
N TYR A 60 16.55 20.09 13.26
CA TYR A 60 17.14 18.81 13.61
C TYR A 60 16.22 17.68 13.17
N LYS A 61 16.85 16.56 12.84
CA LYS A 61 16.20 15.31 12.47
C LYS A 61 16.59 14.22 13.44
N TYR A 62 15.59 13.55 13.96
CA TYR A 62 15.72 12.30 14.69
C TYR A 62 15.17 11.16 13.83
N THR A 63 15.84 10.00 13.84
CA THR A 63 15.39 8.79 13.14
C THR A 63 15.43 7.55 14.00
N PHE A 64 14.50 6.62 13.81
CA PHE A 64 14.49 5.29 14.43
C PHE A 64 13.66 4.28 13.64
N THR A 65 13.79 2.99 13.96
CA THR A 65 13.03 1.92 13.32
C THR A 65 12.09 1.26 14.32
N PRO A 66 10.77 1.47 14.25
CA PRO A 66 9.80 0.83 15.14
C PRO A 66 9.65 -0.65 14.81
N ASP A 67 9.51 -1.47 15.85
CA ASP A 67 9.41 -2.94 15.77
C ASP A 67 8.00 -3.48 16.04
N SER A 68 7.04 -2.58 16.26
CA SER A 68 5.66 -2.92 16.58
C SER A 68 4.67 -1.86 16.09
N ILE A 69 3.45 -2.30 15.78
CA ILE A 69 2.34 -1.45 15.31
C ILE A 69 1.71 -0.74 16.51
N GLY A 70 1.37 0.54 16.35
CA GLY A 70 0.66 1.32 17.36
C GLY A 70 1.16 2.76 17.45
N VAL A 71 0.74 3.47 18.51
CA VAL A 71 1.20 4.83 18.80
C VAL A 71 2.50 4.74 19.59
N TRP A 72 3.58 5.24 19.01
CA TRP A 72 4.86 5.44 19.66
C TRP A 72 4.97 6.88 20.17
N TYR A 73 5.70 7.08 21.26
CA TYR A 73 5.95 8.41 21.83
C TYR A 73 7.44 8.70 21.82
N VAL A 74 7.82 9.85 21.27
CA VAL A 74 9.21 10.30 21.24
C VAL A 74 9.35 11.54 22.11
N VAL A 75 10.41 11.59 22.93
CA VAL A 75 10.74 12.72 23.79
C VAL A 75 12.20 13.08 23.58
N ALA A 76 12.45 14.31 23.11
CA ALA A 76 13.80 14.88 23.04
C ALA A 76 13.98 15.92 24.14
N THR A 77 15.08 15.88 24.90
CA THR A 77 15.40 16.86 25.94
C THR A 77 16.78 17.47 25.74
N HIS A 78 16.92 18.75 26.10
CA HIS A 78 18.20 19.45 26.12
C HIS A 78 18.25 20.37 27.33
N PRO A 79 19.33 20.36 28.15
CA PRO A 79 19.38 21.05 29.43
C PRO A 79 19.15 22.56 29.34
N THR A 80 19.63 23.19 28.27
CA THR A 80 19.50 24.65 28.06
C THR A 80 18.20 25.05 27.35
N TYR A 81 17.93 24.50 26.16
CA TYR A 81 16.89 25.01 25.27
C TYR A 81 15.49 24.44 25.50
N PHE A 82 15.37 23.19 25.96
CA PHE A 82 14.09 22.54 26.23
C PHE A 82 14.24 21.50 27.34
N PRO A 83 14.47 21.95 28.60
CA PRO A 83 14.70 21.06 29.74
C PRO A 83 13.48 20.18 30.07
N TRP A 84 12.28 20.64 29.71
CA TRP A 84 11.02 19.93 29.90
C TRP A 84 10.68 18.97 28.75
N GLY A 85 11.53 18.93 27.73
CA GLY A 85 11.38 18.08 26.57
C GLY A 85 10.47 18.64 25.47
N LYS A 86 10.65 18.10 24.27
CA LYS A 86 9.73 18.18 23.15
C LYS A 86 9.20 16.78 22.90
N THR A 87 7.91 16.68 22.58
CA THR A 87 7.23 15.40 22.42
C THR A 87 6.47 15.36 21.10
N ASP A 88 6.48 14.22 20.42
CA ASP A 88 5.55 13.92 19.32
C ASP A 88 5.10 12.44 19.40
N ASP A 89 3.97 12.19 18.75
CA ASP A 89 3.36 10.88 18.62
C ASP A 89 3.61 10.36 17.20
N VAL A 90 4.10 9.13 17.08
CA VAL A 90 4.29 8.45 15.80
C VAL A 90 3.32 7.28 15.71
N GLN A 91 2.32 7.39 14.84
CA GLN A 91 1.42 6.28 14.56
C GLN A 91 2.06 5.35 13.52
N VAL A 92 2.39 4.14 13.95
CA VAL A 92 2.99 3.11 13.10
C VAL A 92 1.92 2.14 12.63
N PHE A 93 1.92 1.87 11.33
CA PHE A 93 1.02 0.90 10.68
C PHE A 93 1.84 -0.21 10.02
N ASN A 94 1.18 -1.34 9.77
CA ASN A 94 1.67 -2.28 8.77
C ASN A 94 1.07 -1.87 7.42
N VAL A 95 1.93 -1.41 6.50
CA VAL A 95 1.50 -1.09 5.14
C VAL A 95 1.95 -2.25 4.27
N ASP A 96 1.09 -3.26 4.17
CA ASP A 96 1.27 -4.32 3.19
C ASP A 96 0.72 -3.82 1.84
N ILE A 97 1.58 -3.11 1.10
CA ILE A 97 1.23 -2.67 -0.26
C ILE A 97 1.21 -3.85 -1.24
N ASP A 98 1.84 -4.97 -0.89
CA ASP A 98 1.83 -6.19 -1.70
C ASP A 98 0.44 -6.82 -1.70
N ASP A 99 -0.27 -6.77 -0.56
CA ASP A 99 -1.68 -7.16 -0.48
C ASP A 99 -2.56 -6.29 -1.39
N VAL A 100 -2.38 -4.96 -1.36
CA VAL A 100 -3.13 -4.04 -2.24
C VAL A 100 -2.81 -4.30 -3.70
N TYR A 101 -1.53 -4.48 -4.04
CA TYR A 101 -1.09 -4.81 -5.39
C TYR A 101 -1.72 -6.13 -5.87
N THR A 102 -1.71 -7.15 -5.03
CA THR A 102 -2.31 -8.47 -5.32
C THR A 102 -3.81 -8.36 -5.55
N GLU A 103 -4.54 -7.60 -4.74
CA GLU A 103 -5.99 -7.42 -4.91
C GLU A 103 -6.33 -6.57 -6.14
N VAL A 104 -5.51 -5.56 -6.46
CA VAL A 104 -5.63 -4.79 -7.70
C VAL A 104 -5.34 -5.67 -8.91
N GLU A 105 -4.29 -6.49 -8.87
CA GLU A 105 -3.96 -7.43 -9.93
C GLU A 105 -5.06 -8.48 -10.11
N LYS A 106 -5.64 -9.02 -9.04
CA LYS A 106 -6.83 -9.88 -9.11
C LYS A 106 -8.01 -9.15 -9.73
N THR A 107 -8.31 -7.94 -9.29
CA THR A 107 -9.46 -7.17 -9.82
C THR A 107 -9.29 -6.83 -11.30
N LEU A 108 -8.09 -6.41 -11.70
CA LEU A 108 -7.77 -6.11 -13.09
C LEU A 108 -7.64 -7.39 -13.94
N GLY A 109 -7.10 -8.47 -13.38
CA GLY A 109 -6.96 -9.79 -14.00
C GLY A 109 -8.31 -10.48 -14.22
N LEU A 110 -9.21 -10.41 -13.26
CA LEU A 110 -10.62 -10.82 -13.41
C LEU A 110 -11.33 -10.02 -14.50
N SER A 111 -10.91 -8.76 -14.76
CA SER A 111 -11.53 -7.95 -15.80
C SER A 111 -11.09 -8.30 -17.24
N LYS A 112 -9.90 -8.93 -17.44
CA LYS A 112 -9.37 -9.16 -18.80
C LYS A 112 -8.57 -10.45 -19.05
N HIS A 113 -7.94 -11.06 -18.05
CA HIS A 113 -7.02 -12.18 -18.26
C HIS A 113 -7.62 -13.55 -17.98
N ASN A 114 -8.73 -13.62 -17.25
CA ASN A 114 -9.35 -14.90 -16.89
C ASN A 114 -10.57 -15.24 -17.74
N MET A 115 -10.65 -14.74 -18.98
CA MET A 115 -11.72 -15.09 -19.91
C MET A 115 -11.16 -15.83 -21.12
N PHE A 116 -11.79 -16.95 -21.46
CA PHE A 116 -11.49 -17.70 -22.67
C PHE A 116 -12.75 -17.84 -23.52
N ILE A 117 -12.64 -17.54 -24.81
CA ILE A 117 -13.71 -17.73 -25.78
C ILE A 117 -13.34 -18.92 -26.66
N ASP A 118 -14.17 -19.95 -26.65
CA ASP A 118 -13.97 -21.16 -27.44
C ASP A 118 -15.28 -21.73 -27.98
N ASP A 119 -15.19 -22.87 -28.69
CA ASP A 119 -16.37 -23.54 -29.28
C ASP A 119 -17.21 -22.60 -30.16
N ALA A 120 -16.51 -21.79 -30.96
CA ALA A 120 -17.13 -20.81 -31.85
C ALA A 120 -17.75 -21.51 -33.07
N THR A 121 -19.03 -21.24 -33.32
CA THR A 121 -19.76 -21.71 -34.50
C THR A 121 -20.01 -20.54 -35.44
N TYR A 122 -19.84 -20.78 -36.74
CA TYR A 122 -20.00 -19.75 -37.76
C TYR A 122 -21.13 -20.10 -38.73
N ASP A 123 -21.77 -19.09 -39.32
CA ASP A 123 -22.73 -19.25 -40.41
C ASP A 123 -22.02 -19.50 -41.76
N GLU A 124 -22.80 -19.61 -42.85
CA GLU A 124 -22.29 -19.81 -44.22
C GLU A 124 -21.48 -18.60 -44.75
N TYR A 125 -21.61 -17.44 -44.12
CA TYR A 125 -20.91 -16.20 -44.46
C TYR A 125 -19.68 -15.94 -43.59
N GLY A 126 -19.37 -16.84 -42.65
CA GLY A 126 -18.23 -16.73 -41.74
C GLY A 126 -18.47 -15.82 -40.52
N ASN A 127 -19.72 -15.48 -40.20
CA ASN A 127 -20.05 -14.71 -39.00
C ASN A 127 -20.19 -15.62 -37.78
N MET A 128 -19.70 -15.19 -36.62
CA MET A 128 -19.83 -15.95 -35.37
C MET A 128 -21.28 -15.91 -34.87
N VAL A 129 -21.95 -17.07 -34.89
CA VAL A 129 -23.35 -17.24 -34.44
C VAL A 129 -23.40 -17.56 -32.95
N SER A 130 -22.44 -18.35 -32.47
CA SER A 130 -22.33 -18.65 -31.04
C SER A 130 -20.89 -18.91 -30.64
N ALA A 131 -20.57 -18.66 -29.38
CA ALA A 131 -19.34 -19.11 -28.75
C ALA A 131 -19.59 -19.38 -27.27
N ARG A 132 -18.71 -20.17 -26.67
CA ARG A 132 -18.66 -20.38 -25.23
C ARG A 132 -17.66 -19.42 -24.62
N VAL A 133 -18.09 -18.69 -23.58
CA VAL A 133 -17.23 -17.83 -22.78
C VAL A 133 -17.05 -18.48 -21.43
N ARG A 134 -15.80 -18.69 -21.02
CA ARG A 134 -15.45 -19.30 -19.74
C ARG A 134 -14.67 -18.30 -18.91
N THR A 135 -15.05 -18.15 -17.65
CA THR A 135 -14.35 -17.30 -16.67
C THR A 135 -13.64 -18.19 -15.66
N TYR A 136 -12.39 -17.87 -15.35
CA TYR A 136 -11.51 -18.69 -14.51
C TYR A 136 -11.15 -18.00 -13.19
N SER A 137 -10.93 -18.78 -12.12
CA SER A 137 -10.38 -18.27 -10.86
C SER A 137 -8.86 -18.17 -10.86
N ASP A 138 -8.18 -18.88 -11.78
CA ASP A 138 -6.73 -18.88 -11.92
C ASP A 138 -6.32 -18.57 -13.37
N PRO A 139 -5.45 -17.56 -13.61
CA PRO A 139 -4.97 -17.21 -14.95
C PRO A 139 -4.17 -18.34 -15.64
N THR A 140 -3.51 -19.20 -14.87
CA THR A 140 -2.72 -20.33 -15.42
C THR A 140 -3.62 -21.46 -15.95
N SER A 141 -4.89 -21.49 -15.54
CA SER A 141 -5.88 -22.48 -15.95
C SER A 141 -6.68 -22.08 -17.21
N VAL A 142 -6.47 -20.88 -17.75
CA VAL A 142 -7.17 -20.37 -18.93
C VAL A 142 -7.02 -21.32 -20.14
N GLY A 143 -8.15 -21.68 -20.75
CA GLY A 143 -8.21 -22.63 -21.86
C GLY A 143 -8.35 -24.09 -21.43
N THR A 144 -8.06 -24.42 -20.16
CA THR A 144 -8.25 -25.76 -19.59
C THR A 144 -9.68 -25.97 -19.06
N SER A 145 -9.96 -27.14 -18.48
CA SER A 145 -11.20 -27.43 -17.75
C SER A 145 -11.10 -27.21 -16.23
N SER A 146 -9.94 -26.83 -15.71
CA SER A 146 -9.72 -26.54 -14.30
C SER A 146 -10.13 -25.10 -13.96
N ASP A 147 -10.51 -24.86 -12.71
CA ASP A 147 -10.73 -23.52 -12.15
C ASP A 147 -11.74 -22.64 -12.91
N VAL A 148 -12.69 -23.27 -13.62
CA VAL A 148 -13.79 -22.56 -14.29
C VAL A 148 -14.81 -22.13 -13.24
N ILE A 149 -14.94 -20.83 -13.03
CA ILE A 149 -15.95 -20.24 -12.14
C ILE A 149 -17.32 -20.32 -12.80
N GLU A 150 -17.39 -19.89 -14.07
CA GLU A 150 -18.65 -19.80 -14.78
C GLU A 150 -18.46 -19.98 -16.29
N THR A 151 -19.48 -20.55 -16.93
CA THR A 151 -19.53 -20.78 -18.36
C THR A 151 -20.82 -20.20 -18.93
N TYR A 152 -20.68 -19.34 -19.92
CA TYR A 152 -21.79 -18.75 -20.65
C TYR A 152 -21.74 -19.18 -22.11
N ARG A 153 -22.90 -19.26 -22.75
CA ARG A 153 -22.98 -19.31 -24.21
C ARG A 153 -23.45 -17.95 -24.68
N ILE A 154 -22.62 -17.29 -25.48
CA ILE A 154 -22.98 -16.07 -26.18
C ILE A 154 -23.50 -16.45 -27.55
N THR A 155 -24.63 -15.87 -27.93
CA THR A 155 -25.22 -16.04 -29.26
C THR A 155 -25.46 -14.68 -29.87
N ALA A 156 -25.22 -14.57 -31.17
CA ALA A 156 -25.42 -13.38 -31.96
C ALA A 156 -26.29 -13.70 -33.17
N ASP A 157 -27.37 -12.95 -33.34
CA ASP A 157 -28.15 -12.96 -34.58
C ASP A 157 -27.64 -11.81 -35.47
N GLY A 158 -26.93 -12.16 -36.53
CA GLY A 158 -26.45 -11.22 -37.54
C GLY A 158 -27.35 -11.21 -38.77
N SER A 159 -27.65 -10.02 -39.31
CA SER A 159 -28.31 -9.87 -40.61
C SER A 159 -27.32 -9.71 -41.76
N GLU A 160 -26.09 -9.27 -41.47
CA GLU A 160 -25.02 -8.99 -42.44
C GLU A 160 -23.63 -9.25 -41.80
N CYS A 161 -22.60 -9.37 -42.63
CA CYS A 161 -21.23 -9.56 -42.13
C CYS A 161 -20.80 -8.43 -41.18
N GLY A 162 -20.40 -8.79 -39.96
CA GLY A 162 -19.91 -7.83 -38.96
C GLY A 162 -20.97 -6.96 -38.29
N GLN A 163 -22.27 -7.22 -38.49
CA GLN A 163 -23.35 -6.49 -37.82
C GLN A 163 -24.04 -7.38 -36.79
N PHE A 164 -24.07 -6.93 -35.54
CA PHE A 164 -24.87 -7.55 -34.48
C PHE A 164 -26.22 -6.87 -34.41
N THR A 165 -27.30 -7.61 -34.64
CA THR A 165 -28.66 -7.08 -34.50
C THR A 165 -29.09 -7.09 -33.03
N PHE A 166 -28.69 -8.14 -32.30
CA PHE A 166 -28.95 -8.34 -30.88
C PHE A 166 -27.93 -9.35 -30.31
N TRP A 167 -27.59 -9.22 -29.04
CA TRP A 167 -26.81 -10.23 -28.32
C TRP A 167 -27.52 -10.60 -27.02
N LYS A 168 -27.41 -11.87 -26.63
CA LYS A 168 -27.93 -12.38 -25.35
C LYS A 168 -26.91 -13.27 -24.68
N GLN A 169 -26.76 -13.10 -23.37
CA GLN A 169 -26.06 -14.02 -22.51
C GLN A 169 -27.06 -15.01 -21.92
N VAL A 170 -26.75 -16.30 -22.03
CA VAL A 170 -27.52 -17.37 -21.39
C VAL A 170 -26.57 -18.21 -20.55
N VAL A 171 -26.94 -18.45 -19.30
CA VAL A 171 -26.21 -19.35 -18.40
C VAL A 171 -26.31 -20.77 -18.98
N GLY A 172 -25.17 -21.43 -19.19
CA GLY A 172 -25.14 -22.81 -19.68
C GLY A 172 -25.68 -23.80 -18.63
N PRO A 173 -26.15 -24.98 -19.04
CA PRO A 173 -26.48 -26.08 -18.12
C PRO A 173 -25.26 -26.58 -17.35
#